data_AF-A0A2D8AFG0-F1
#
_entry.id   AF-A0A2D8AFG0-F1
#
_cell.length_a   1.000
_cell.length_b   1.000
_cell.length_c   1.000
_cell.angle_alpha   90.00
_cell.angle_beta   90.00
_cell.angle_gamma   90.00
#
_symmetry.space_group_name_H-M   'P 1'
#
loop_
_entity.id
_entity.type
_entity.pdbx_description
1 polymer ?
#
loop_
_entity_poly.entity_id
_entity_poly.type
_entity_poly.pdbx_seq_one_letter_code
_entity_poly.pdbx_strand_id
1 'polypeptide(L)'
;MSDVQSMPSQSVNPSLLVAIVLLIAIPAAVFFFIAPANNDQAGAVTSYASPEDEAETLKLDDGSEVRMAESSAVAVRYSDEQRRVQITNGEATFIVVPDSRPFWVQAGTLRVNAGVSAFSVRLNSESVLLHIIEGEVRAQSQGKVQTLLAGATVVLNNGSE
;
A
#
# COMPACT_ATOMS: atom_id res chain seq x y z
N MET A 1 68.14 8.36 17.12
CA MET A 1 67.17 8.32 18.23
C MET A 1 65.87 8.84 17.65
N SER A 2 64.86 7.99 17.50
CA SER A 2 63.66 8.25 16.70
C SER A 2 62.57 8.92 17.55
N ASP A 3 62.11 10.10 17.12
CA ASP A 3 60.91 10.75 17.64
C ASP A 3 59.66 9.92 17.28
N VAL A 4 59.06 9.29 18.29
CA VAL A 4 57.77 8.62 18.18
C VAL A 4 56.69 9.69 18.30
N GLN A 5 56.21 10.15 17.16
CA GLN A 5 55.14 11.13 17.07
C GLN A 5 53.81 10.48 17.49
N SER A 6 53.31 10.93 18.64
CA SER A 6 52.03 10.54 19.24
C SER A 6 50.86 10.73 18.26
N MET A 7 50.11 9.67 17.99
CA MET A 7 48.84 9.74 17.26
C MET A 7 47.74 10.37 18.16
N PRO A 8 46.89 11.26 17.64
CA PRO A 8 45.74 11.77 18.38
C PRO A 8 44.64 10.68 18.48
N SER A 9 44.18 10.38 19.69
CA SER A 9 42.99 9.58 19.92
C SER A 9 41.74 10.43 19.63
N GLN A 10 41.12 10.21 18.47
CA GLN A 10 39.80 10.80 18.19
C GLN A 10 38.73 10.12 19.06
N SER A 11 38.21 10.84 20.05
CA SER A 11 37.03 10.45 20.80
C SER A 11 35.81 10.59 19.88
N VAL A 12 35.29 9.45 19.41
CA VAL A 12 34.09 9.44 18.56
C VAL A 12 32.89 9.86 19.41
N ASN A 13 32.31 11.03 19.12
CA ASN A 13 31.17 11.56 19.88
C ASN A 13 29.93 10.69 19.65
N PRO A 14 29.24 10.22 20.71
CA PRO A 14 28.11 9.28 20.59
C PRO A 14 26.91 9.86 19.83
N SER A 15 26.79 11.19 19.75
CA SER A 15 25.79 11.90 18.95
C SER A 15 25.96 11.71 17.44
N LEU A 16 27.18 11.40 16.97
CA LEU A 16 27.43 11.12 15.55
C LEU A 16 26.93 9.73 15.13
N LEU A 17 26.90 8.76 16.06
CA LEU A 17 26.42 7.40 15.80
C LEU A 17 24.89 7.33 15.68
N VAL A 18 24.14 8.09 16.48
CA VAL A 18 22.67 8.13 16.43
C VAL A 18 22.16 8.72 15.11
N ALA A 19 22.83 9.76 14.59
CA ALA A 19 22.45 10.39 13.33
C ALA A 19 22.58 9.45 12.12
N ILE A 20 23.60 8.58 12.11
CA ILE A 20 23.84 7.63 11.02
C ILE A 20 22.82 6.48 11.06
N VAL A 21 22.43 6.00 12.25
CA VAL A 21 21.38 4.96 12.38
C VAL A 21 20.03 5.48 11.88
N LEU A 22 19.65 6.73 12.20
CA LEU A 22 18.41 7.35 11.67
C LEU A 22 18.47 7.55 10.15
N LEU A 23 19.63 7.93 9.59
CA LEU A 23 19.80 8.16 8.15
C LEU A 23 19.73 6.87 7.31
N ILE A 24 20.00 5.70 7.90
CA ILE A 24 19.91 4.40 7.22
C ILE A 24 18.59 3.69 7.54
N ALA A 25 18.07 3.81 8.77
CA ALA A 25 16.84 3.15 9.19
C ALA A 25 15.59 3.73 8.47
N ILE A 26 15.57 5.03 8.19
CA ILE A 26 14.46 5.67 7.45
C ILE A 26 14.40 5.15 6.00
N PRO A 27 15.47 5.19 5.18
CA PRO A 27 15.41 4.62 3.83
C PRO A 27 15.25 3.10 3.83
N ALA A 28 15.75 2.35 4.83
CA ALA A 28 15.52 0.90 4.91
C ALA A 28 14.04 0.56 5.23
N ALA A 29 13.40 1.28 6.15
CA ALA A 29 11.98 1.12 6.44
C ALA A 29 11.10 1.58 5.25
N VAL A 30 11.50 2.64 4.55
CA VAL A 30 10.87 3.10 3.31
C VAL A 30 11.07 2.09 2.16
N PHE A 31 12.27 1.50 2.03
CA PHE A 31 12.58 0.50 1.02
C PHE A 31 11.82 -0.81 1.26
N PHE A 32 11.70 -1.25 2.51
CA PHE A 32 10.94 -2.46 2.85
C PHE A 32 9.41 -2.28 2.67
N PHE A 33 8.92 -1.03 2.73
CA PHE A 33 7.52 -0.69 2.41
C PHE A 33 7.23 -0.47 0.92
N ILE A 34 8.25 -0.18 0.10
CA ILE A 34 8.10 0.18 -1.33
C ILE A 34 8.56 -0.95 -2.25
N ALA A 35 9.38 -1.90 -1.77
CA ALA A 35 9.83 -3.01 -2.57
C ALA A 35 8.63 -3.87 -3.02
N PRO A 36 8.43 -4.12 -4.33
CA PRO A 36 7.51 -5.14 -4.76
C PRO A 36 8.01 -6.46 -4.17
N ALA A 37 7.21 -7.09 -3.31
CA ALA A 37 7.44 -8.49 -2.99
C ALA A 37 7.29 -9.23 -4.32
N ASN A 38 8.42 -9.64 -4.91
CA ASN A 38 8.51 -10.31 -6.22
C ASN A 38 7.83 -11.70 -6.24
N ASN A 39 7.01 -11.99 -5.24
CA ASN A 39 6.27 -13.23 -5.05
C ASN A 39 4.80 -13.02 -5.43
N ASP A 40 4.55 -12.49 -6.64
CA ASP A 40 3.21 -12.18 -7.16
C ASP A 40 2.30 -13.40 -7.32
N GLN A 41 2.83 -14.61 -7.12
CA GLN A 41 2.13 -15.88 -7.34
C GLN A 41 1.98 -16.72 -6.05
N ALA A 42 2.42 -16.24 -4.89
CA ALA A 42 2.20 -16.94 -3.63
C ALA A 42 0.81 -16.61 -3.05
N GLY A 43 0.06 -17.66 -2.69
CA GLY A 43 -1.28 -17.56 -2.10
C GLY A 43 -2.39 -17.97 -3.06
N ALA A 44 -3.44 -18.58 -2.52
CA ALA A 44 -4.65 -18.91 -3.27
C ALA A 44 -5.42 -17.63 -3.65
N VAL A 45 -6.06 -17.65 -4.81
CA VAL A 45 -6.89 -16.55 -5.30
C VAL A 45 -8.34 -16.91 -5.09
N THR A 46 -9.09 -16.05 -4.40
CA THR A 46 -10.53 -16.18 -4.27
C THR A 46 -11.20 -14.97 -4.91
N SER A 47 -12.07 -15.22 -5.89
CA SER A 47 -12.81 -14.19 -6.61
C SER A 47 -14.22 -14.04 -6.07
N TYR A 48 -14.69 -12.82 -5.97
CA TYR A 48 -16.01 -12.44 -5.51
C TYR A 48 -16.65 -11.48 -6.53
N ALA A 49 -17.96 -11.56 -6.69
CA ALA A 49 -18.73 -10.68 -7.55
C ALA A 49 -20.08 -10.39 -6.92
N SER A 50 -20.45 -9.12 -6.87
CA SER A 50 -21.76 -8.68 -6.39
C SER A 50 -22.77 -8.73 -7.54
N PRO A 51 -24.06 -9.03 -7.25
CA PRO A 51 -25.13 -9.01 -8.24
C PRO A 51 -25.39 -7.61 -8.82
N GLU A 52 -26.16 -7.55 -9.90
CA GLU A 52 -26.42 -6.30 -10.64
C GLU A 52 -27.19 -5.24 -9.82
N ASP A 53 -28.01 -5.68 -8.86
CA ASP A 53 -28.90 -4.83 -8.07
C ASP A 53 -28.63 -4.92 -6.54
N GLU A 54 -27.51 -5.52 -6.12
CA GLU A 54 -27.24 -5.76 -4.72
C GLU A 54 -25.77 -5.46 -4.35
N ALA A 55 -25.59 -4.66 -3.30
CA ALA A 55 -24.28 -4.45 -2.69
C ALA A 55 -23.93 -5.61 -1.76
N GLU A 56 -22.67 -6.02 -1.75
CA GLU A 56 -22.17 -7.13 -0.94
C GLU A 56 -21.11 -6.65 0.06
N THR A 57 -21.09 -7.23 1.26
CA THR A 57 -20.03 -6.99 2.24
C THR A 57 -19.26 -8.27 2.51
N LEU A 58 -17.98 -8.26 2.13
CA LEU A 58 -17.04 -9.34 2.42
C LEU A 58 -16.27 -9.00 3.69
N LYS A 59 -16.24 -9.95 4.62
CA LYS A 59 -15.31 -9.93 5.76
C LYS A 59 -14.08 -10.75 5.39
N LEU A 60 -12.92 -10.13 5.40
CA LEU A 60 -11.65 -10.78 5.09
C LEU A 60 -11.07 -11.47 6.33
N ASP A 61 -10.15 -12.42 6.13
CA ASP A 61 -9.57 -13.26 7.19
C ASP A 61 -8.82 -12.48 8.28
N ASP A 62 -8.33 -11.28 7.95
CA ASP A 62 -7.65 -10.37 8.87
C ASP A 62 -8.63 -9.47 9.66
N GLY A 63 -9.94 -9.58 9.39
CA GLY A 63 -10.98 -8.73 9.96
C GLY A 63 -11.24 -7.44 9.17
N SER A 64 -10.57 -7.23 8.03
CA SER A 64 -10.85 -6.08 7.16
C SER A 64 -12.19 -6.22 6.41
N GLU A 65 -12.80 -5.07 6.17
CA GLU A 65 -13.98 -4.75 5.37
C GLU A 65 -13.78 -4.65 3.85
N VAL A 66 -14.49 -5.39 2.99
CA VAL A 66 -14.70 -4.96 1.58
C VAL A 66 -16.18 -4.84 1.30
N ARG A 67 -16.66 -3.60 1.14
CA ARG A 67 -18.03 -3.30 0.75
C ARG A 67 -18.07 -3.05 -0.74
N MET A 68 -18.58 -4.01 -1.49
CA MET A 68 -18.72 -3.97 -2.93
C MET A 68 -20.06 -3.31 -3.28
N ALA A 69 -20.03 -2.30 -4.13
CA ALA A 69 -21.26 -1.82 -4.76
C ALA A 69 -21.85 -2.91 -5.67
N GLU A 70 -23.05 -2.71 -6.18
CA GLU A 70 -23.63 -3.57 -7.20
C GLU A 70 -22.72 -3.70 -8.44
N SER A 71 -22.87 -4.78 -9.21
CA SER A 71 -22.11 -5.04 -10.44
C SER A 71 -20.58 -4.95 -10.29
N SER A 72 -20.04 -5.29 -9.12
CA SER A 72 -18.62 -5.15 -8.80
C SER A 72 -17.95 -6.50 -8.66
N ALA A 73 -16.65 -6.56 -8.93
CA ALA A 73 -15.89 -7.80 -8.84
C ALA A 73 -14.50 -7.54 -8.25
N VAL A 74 -14.12 -8.40 -7.30
CA VAL A 74 -12.82 -8.33 -6.63
C VAL A 74 -12.16 -9.71 -6.55
N ALA A 75 -10.84 -9.74 -6.61
CA ALA A 75 -10.03 -10.92 -6.37
C ALA A 75 -9.16 -10.70 -5.14
N VAL A 76 -9.31 -11.55 -4.13
CA VAL A 76 -8.54 -11.51 -2.88
C VAL A 76 -7.44 -12.57 -2.94
N ARG A 77 -6.24 -12.19 -2.51
CA ARG A 77 -5.09 -13.08 -2.39
C ARG A 77 -4.27 -12.68 -1.18
N TYR A 78 -4.33 -13.49 -0.15
CA TYR A 78 -3.53 -13.33 1.05
C TYR A 78 -2.37 -14.34 1.03
N SER A 79 -1.21 -13.90 1.49
CA SER A 79 -0.07 -14.75 1.78
C SER A 79 0.49 -14.42 3.16
N ASP A 80 1.56 -15.11 3.55
CA ASP A 80 2.29 -14.80 4.79
C ASP A 80 3.01 -13.44 4.71
N GLU A 81 3.21 -12.92 3.50
CA GLU A 81 3.98 -11.69 3.25
C GLU A 81 3.09 -10.45 3.06
N GLN A 82 1.88 -10.61 2.50
CA GLN A 82 1.04 -9.47 2.12
C GLN A 82 -0.45 -9.85 2.03
N ARG A 83 -1.31 -8.83 2.16
CA ARG A 83 -2.75 -8.89 1.92
C ARG A 83 -3.04 -8.15 0.63
N ARG A 84 -3.54 -8.82 -0.41
CA ARG A 84 -3.83 -8.17 -1.70
C ARG A 84 -5.29 -8.33 -2.08
N VAL A 85 -5.90 -7.22 -2.49
CA VAL A 85 -7.22 -7.20 -3.12
C VAL A 85 -7.11 -6.49 -4.46
N GLN A 86 -7.63 -7.09 -5.52
CA GLN A 86 -7.69 -6.49 -6.84
C GLN A 86 -9.13 -6.24 -7.20
N ILE A 87 -9.48 -5.01 -7.55
CA ILE A 87 -10.76 -4.70 -8.19
C ILE A 87 -10.60 -5.01 -9.67
N THR A 88 -11.43 -5.91 -10.17
CA THR A 88 -11.48 -6.26 -11.59
C THR A 88 -12.59 -5.51 -12.31
N ASN A 89 -13.64 -5.09 -11.60
CA ASN A 89 -14.72 -4.24 -12.12
C ASN A 89 -15.46 -3.51 -10.99
N GLY A 90 -16.04 -2.35 -11.29
CA GLY A 90 -17.00 -1.68 -10.41
C GLY A 90 -16.37 -0.88 -9.28
N GLU A 91 -17.03 -0.85 -8.13
CA GLU A 91 -16.64 -0.03 -6.98
C GLU A 91 -16.60 -0.83 -5.69
N ALA A 92 -15.56 -0.58 -4.89
CA ALA A 92 -15.47 -1.13 -3.55
C ALA A 92 -14.96 -0.08 -2.55
N THR A 93 -15.52 -0.13 -1.35
CA THR A 93 -15.02 0.59 -0.16
C THR A 93 -14.30 -0.40 0.76
N PHE A 94 -13.10 -0.02 1.17
CA PHE A 94 -12.24 -0.81 2.04
C PHE A 94 -12.23 -0.20 3.43
N ILE A 95 -12.39 -1.05 4.46
CA ILE A 95 -12.19 -0.69 5.86
C ILE A 95 -11.05 -1.57 6.36
N VAL A 96 -9.85 -1.01 6.41
CA VAL A 96 -8.63 -1.79 6.65
C VAL A 96 -8.28 -1.72 8.12
N VAL A 97 -8.11 -2.90 8.73
CA VAL A 97 -7.71 -3.04 10.14
C VAL A 97 -6.20 -3.30 10.27
N PRO A 98 -5.62 -3.09 11.47
CA PRO A 98 -4.21 -3.37 11.70
C PRO A 98 -3.85 -4.84 11.47
N ASP A 99 -2.75 -5.09 10.76
CA ASP A 99 -2.10 -6.39 10.58
C ASP A 99 -0.60 -6.10 10.35
N SER A 100 0.27 -7.08 10.59
CA SER A 100 1.71 -6.95 10.33
C SER A 100 2.04 -6.96 8.83
N ARG A 101 1.17 -7.56 8.01
CA ARG A 101 1.30 -7.66 6.56
C ARG A 101 0.74 -6.40 5.88
N PRO A 102 1.43 -5.82 4.88
CA PRO A 102 0.91 -4.67 4.14
C PRO A 102 -0.39 -5.04 3.40
N PHE A 103 -1.35 -4.10 3.39
CA PHE A 103 -2.58 -4.21 2.61
C PHE A 103 -2.45 -3.48 1.29
N TRP A 104 -2.64 -4.19 0.19
CA TRP A 104 -2.54 -3.68 -1.16
C TRP A 104 -3.87 -3.76 -1.89
N VAL A 105 -4.33 -2.65 -2.43
CA VAL A 105 -5.45 -2.60 -3.38
C VAL A 105 -4.94 -2.27 -4.77
N GLN A 106 -5.35 -3.04 -5.77
CA GLN A 106 -5.03 -2.77 -7.17
C GLN A 106 -6.31 -2.55 -7.98
N ALA A 107 -6.32 -1.50 -8.82
CA ALA A 107 -7.38 -1.22 -9.77
C ALA A 107 -6.75 -0.65 -11.05
N GLY A 108 -6.77 -1.40 -12.15
CA GLY A 108 -6.04 -1.03 -13.36
C GLY A 108 -4.55 -0.78 -13.09
N THR A 109 -4.07 0.43 -13.40
CA THR A 109 -2.68 0.87 -13.15
C THR A 109 -2.45 1.46 -11.76
N LEU A 110 -3.51 1.69 -10.98
CA LEU A 110 -3.42 2.18 -9.62
C LEU A 110 -3.07 1.04 -8.66
N ARG A 111 -2.07 1.27 -7.82
CA ARG A 111 -1.77 0.47 -6.63
C ARG A 111 -1.86 1.33 -5.38
N VAL A 112 -2.54 0.84 -4.35
CA VAL A 112 -2.72 1.55 -3.08
C VAL A 112 -2.17 0.67 -1.97
N ASN A 113 -1.26 1.21 -1.16
CA ASN A 113 -0.86 0.62 0.11
C ASN A 113 -1.62 1.30 1.25
N ALA A 114 -2.26 0.51 2.08
CA ALA A 114 -3.09 0.99 3.18
C ALA A 114 -2.65 0.38 4.51
N GLY A 115 -2.59 1.22 5.54
CA GLY A 115 -2.57 0.82 6.95
C GLY A 115 -3.99 0.84 7.50
N VAL A 116 -4.18 1.37 8.72
CA VAL A 116 -5.52 1.63 9.27
C VAL A 116 -6.15 2.79 8.50
N SER A 117 -7.19 2.50 7.73
CA SER A 117 -7.82 3.49 6.85
C SER A 117 -9.20 3.06 6.38
N ALA A 118 -9.96 4.03 5.88
CA ALA A 118 -11.17 3.80 5.10
C ALA A 118 -11.07 4.57 3.78
N PHE A 119 -11.29 3.90 2.65
CA PHE A 119 -11.20 4.53 1.34
C PHE A 119 -12.05 3.77 0.32
N SER A 120 -12.48 4.44 -0.75
CA SER A 120 -13.17 3.81 -1.87
C SER A 120 -12.36 3.88 -3.14
N VAL A 121 -12.50 2.86 -3.98
CA VAL A 121 -11.93 2.81 -5.32
C VAL A 121 -13.02 2.41 -6.29
N ARG A 122 -13.21 3.22 -7.33
CA ARG A 122 -14.08 2.94 -8.46
C ARG A 122 -13.23 2.72 -9.69
N LEU A 123 -13.44 1.59 -10.36
CA LEU A 123 -12.81 1.19 -11.61
C LEU A 123 -13.89 1.10 -12.69
N ASN A 124 -13.72 1.87 -13.76
CA ASN A 124 -14.47 1.69 -15.00
C ASN A 124 -13.50 1.66 -16.19
N SER A 125 -14.04 1.51 -17.41
CA SER A 125 -13.23 1.44 -18.63
C SER A 125 -12.39 2.70 -18.87
N GLU A 126 -12.84 3.87 -18.43
CA GLU A 126 -12.23 5.16 -18.75
C GLU A 126 -11.30 5.68 -17.67
N SER A 127 -11.51 5.27 -16.41
CA SER A 127 -10.84 5.87 -15.27
C SER A 127 -10.82 4.99 -14.03
N VAL A 128 -9.92 5.35 -13.11
CA VAL A 128 -9.88 4.90 -11.73
C VAL A 128 -10.04 6.10 -10.82
N LEU A 129 -11.03 6.09 -9.93
CA LEU A 129 -11.23 7.10 -8.91
C LEU A 129 -10.92 6.50 -7.54
N LEU A 130 -10.00 7.14 -6.81
CA LEU A 130 -9.65 6.83 -5.43
C LEU A 130 -10.10 7.99 -4.53
N HIS A 131 -10.88 7.68 -3.48
CA HIS A 131 -11.30 8.66 -2.49
C HIS A 131 -10.95 8.19 -1.07
N ILE A 132 -10.30 9.04 -0.28
CA ILE A 132 -9.88 8.71 1.08
C ILE A 132 -10.90 9.24 2.08
N ILE A 133 -11.53 8.33 2.81
CA ILE A 133 -12.57 8.65 3.79
C ILE A 133 -11.90 8.94 5.14
N GLU A 134 -11.04 8.03 5.60
CA GLU A 134 -10.30 8.15 6.86
C GLU A 134 -8.87 7.61 6.73
N GLY A 135 -7.97 8.19 7.53
CA GLY A 135 -6.57 7.77 7.60
C GLY A 135 -5.70 8.31 6.47
N GLU A 136 -4.69 7.54 6.12
CA GLU A 136 -3.71 7.84 5.09
C GLU A 136 -3.48 6.59 4.23
N VAL A 137 -3.32 6.80 2.92
CA VAL A 137 -2.90 5.75 1.99
C VAL A 137 -1.73 6.23 1.14
N ARG A 138 -0.94 5.29 0.63
CA ARG A 138 0.07 5.57 -0.40
C ARG A 138 -0.41 5.02 -1.72
N ALA A 139 -0.68 5.91 -2.67
CA ALA A 139 -1.09 5.57 -4.02
C ALA A 139 0.11 5.63 -4.97
N GLN A 140 0.18 4.66 -5.88
CA GLN A 140 1.15 4.59 -6.96
C GLN A 140 0.44 4.41 -8.30
N SER A 141 0.76 5.26 -9.27
CA SER A 141 0.32 5.11 -10.66
C SER A 141 1.33 5.76 -11.60
N GLN A 142 1.55 5.16 -12.78
CA GLN A 142 2.46 5.67 -13.82
C GLN A 142 3.86 6.07 -13.28
N GLY A 143 4.40 5.25 -12.37
CA GLY A 143 5.72 5.51 -11.75
C GLY A 143 5.76 6.63 -10.71
N LYS A 144 4.65 7.34 -10.47
CA LYS A 144 4.52 8.35 -9.42
C LYS A 144 3.95 7.71 -8.16
N VAL A 145 4.52 8.06 -7.01
CA VAL A 145 4.03 7.68 -5.69
C VAL A 145 3.57 8.94 -4.97
N GLN A 146 2.38 8.89 -4.37
CA GLN A 146 1.80 9.98 -3.62
C GLN A 146 1.18 9.45 -2.33
N THR A 147 1.35 10.20 -1.24
CA THR A 147 0.63 9.96 0.01
C THR A 147 -0.64 10.81 0.01
N LEU A 148 -1.78 10.19 0.30
CA LEU A 148 -3.10 10.80 0.26
C LEU A 148 -3.73 10.70 1.66
N LEU A 149 -4.24 11.83 2.15
CA LEU A 149 -4.89 11.95 3.44
C LEU A 149 -6.42 11.95 3.27
N ALA A 150 -7.15 11.75 4.37
CA ALA A 150 -8.61 11.91 4.42
C ALA A 150 -9.09 13.18 3.71
N GLY A 151 -10.15 13.03 2.91
CA GLY A 151 -10.72 14.07 2.04
C GLY A 151 -10.04 14.20 0.67
N ALA A 152 -8.89 13.56 0.44
CA ALA A 152 -8.26 13.56 -0.87
C ALA A 152 -9.04 12.69 -1.87
N THR A 153 -9.08 13.14 -3.12
CA THR A 153 -9.61 12.39 -4.26
C THR A 153 -8.61 12.46 -5.41
N VAL A 154 -8.34 11.31 -6.02
CA VAL A 154 -7.49 11.18 -7.21
C VAL A 154 -8.27 10.49 -8.31
N VAL A 155 -8.23 11.06 -9.51
CA VAL A 155 -8.80 10.46 -10.72
C VAL A 155 -7.65 10.19 -11.68
N LEU A 156 -7.56 8.95 -12.15
CA LEU A 156 -6.58 8.48 -13.12
C LEU A 156 -7.33 8.05 -14.36
N ASN A 157 -7.01 8.62 -15.52
CA ASN A 157 -7.63 8.22 -16.77
C ASN A 157 -6.90 6.98 -17.32
N ASN A 158 -7.66 5.99 -17.78
CA ASN A 158 -7.17 4.75 -18.41
C ASN A 158 -6.81 4.94 -19.89
N GLY A 159 -6.67 6.20 -20.35
CA GLY A 159 -6.49 6.56 -21.76
C GLY A 159 -5.36 5.79 -22.44
N SER A 160 -5.69 5.22 -23.60
CA SER A 160 -4.79 4.59 -24.56
C SER A 160 -3.72 5.58 -25.03
N GLU A 161 -2.44 5.25 -24.85
CA GLU A 161 -1.41 5.73 -25.78
C GLU A 161 -1.70 5.22 -27.20
#